data_AF-A0AAW4YA00-F1
#
_entry.id   AF-A0AAW4YA00-F1
#
_cell.length_a   1.000
_cell.length_b   1.000
_cell.length_c   1.000
_cell.angle_alpha   90.00
_cell.angle_beta   90.00
_cell.angle_gamma   90.00
#
_symmetry.space_group_name_H-M   'P 1'
#
loop_
_entity.id
_entity.type
_entity.pdbx_description
1 polymer ?
#
loop_
_entity_poly.entity_id
_entity_poly.type
_entity_poly.pdbx_seq_one_letter_code
_entity_poly.pdbx_strand_id
1 'polypeptide(L)'
;MKIKVKKEMRLDELIKWAWENPELAKGKTLYTQDQSDEKYVYFSLYDGRKCVTRDFISDDDTFEVEVEEEITEETVIPSVVVVRTQYFPNGSQSINVTKINNKSIKELVGSNPINSSFKYHEIYLMNGKGLGDLIWKDVELVV
;
A
#
# COMPACT_ATOMS: atom_id res chain seq x y z
N MET A 1 13.08 -3.80 -4.47
CA MET A 1 12.71 -2.75 -3.48
C MET A 1 11.54 -3.17 -2.56
N LYS A 2 11.51 -2.72 -1.30
CA LYS A 2 10.38 -2.89 -0.36
C LYS A 2 9.81 -1.55 0.09
N ILE A 3 8.51 -1.50 0.39
CA ILE A 3 7.86 -0.32 0.97
C ILE A 3 7.11 -0.66 2.25
N LYS A 4 7.00 0.31 3.14
CA LYS A 4 6.11 0.24 4.30
C LYS A 4 4.73 0.71 3.88
N VAL A 5 3.74 -0.15 4.02
CA VAL A 5 2.34 0.17 3.76
C VAL A 5 1.52 -0.03 5.03
N LYS A 6 0.61 0.91 5.27
CA LYS A 6 -0.38 0.81 6.34
C LYS A 6 -1.58 0.06 5.79
N LYS A 7 -1.92 -1.05 6.44
CA LYS A 7 -3.11 -1.84 6.13
C LYS A 7 -4.09 -1.74 7.27
N GLU A 8 -5.35 -1.51 6.91
CA GLU A 8 -6.47 -1.62 7.83
C GLU A 8 -6.93 -3.08 7.82
N MET A 9 -7.04 -3.68 9.01
CA MET A 9 -7.41 -5.08 9.18
C MET A 9 -8.52 -5.20 10.22
N ARG A 10 -9.50 -6.07 9.98
CA ARG A 10 -10.44 -6.51 11.02
C ARG A 10 -9.74 -7.49 11.97
N LEU A 11 -10.39 -7.80 13.10
CA LEU A 11 -9.80 -8.71 14.09
C LEU A 11 -9.36 -10.06 13.52
N ASP A 12 -10.17 -10.69 12.66
CA ASP A 12 -9.85 -12.00 12.09
C ASP A 12 -8.66 -11.95 11.12
N GLU A 13 -8.57 -10.89 10.32
CA GLU A 13 -7.46 -10.61 9.42
C GLU A 13 -6.18 -10.32 10.20
N LEU A 14 -6.28 -9.55 11.28
CA LEU A 14 -5.16 -9.23 12.15
C LEU A 14 -4.57 -10.49 12.82
N ILE A 15 -5.44 -11.39 13.31
CA ILE A 15 -5.01 -12.65 13.92
C ILE A 15 -4.30 -13.54 12.87
N LYS A 16 -4.87 -13.67 11.67
CA LYS A 16 -4.24 -14.42 10.57
C LYS A 16 -2.87 -13.83 10.21
N TRP A 17 -2.80 -12.52 10.03
CA TRP A 17 -1.56 -11.81 9.74
C TRP A 17 -0.48 -12.08 10.79
N ALA A 18 -0.84 -12.03 12.08
CA ALA A 18 0.10 -12.30 13.17
C ALA A 18 0.59 -13.75 13.18
N TRP A 19 -0.26 -14.72 12.81
CA TRP A 19 0.14 -16.13 12.71
C TRP A 19 1.14 -16.41 11.59
N GLU A 20 0.98 -15.72 10.47
CA GLU A 20 1.88 -15.76 9.32
C GLU A 20 3.17 -14.98 9.60
N ASN A 21 3.10 -13.93 10.42
CA ASN A 21 4.20 -13.02 10.72
C ASN A 21 4.50 -12.92 12.23
N PRO A 22 4.82 -14.04 12.91
CA PRO A 22 4.96 -14.08 14.37
C PRO A 22 6.03 -13.13 14.88
N GLU A 23 7.16 -12.99 14.17
CA GLU A 23 8.26 -12.10 14.56
C GLU A 23 7.87 -10.62 14.46
N LEU A 24 6.93 -10.26 13.57
CA LEU A 24 6.42 -8.90 13.45
C LEU A 24 5.31 -8.60 14.46
N ALA A 25 4.59 -9.61 14.93
CA ALA A 25 3.49 -9.45 15.88
C ALA A 25 3.94 -9.56 17.35
N LYS A 26 4.98 -10.35 17.63
CA LYS A 26 5.49 -10.63 18.98
C LYS A 26 5.66 -9.37 19.84
N GLY A 27 4.95 -9.35 20.97
CA GLY A 27 5.01 -8.26 21.93
C GLY A 27 4.32 -6.96 21.50
N LYS A 28 3.65 -6.93 20.33
CA LYS A 28 2.91 -5.74 19.90
C LYS A 28 1.56 -5.65 20.57
N THR A 29 1.18 -4.41 20.88
CA THR A 29 -0.18 -4.00 21.22
C THR A 29 -0.70 -3.16 20.07
N LEU A 30 -1.83 -3.57 19.49
CA LEU A 30 -2.48 -2.88 18.38
C LEU A 30 -3.84 -2.39 18.84
N TYR A 31 -4.02 -1.07 18.80
CA TYR A 31 -5.26 -0.40 19.21
C TYR A 31 -6.22 -0.29 18.04
N THR A 32 -7.50 -0.25 18.36
CA THR A 32 -8.55 0.06 17.37
C THR A 32 -8.42 1.49 16.88
N GLN A 33 -8.85 1.74 15.64
CA GLN A 33 -8.83 3.09 15.05
C GLN A 33 -9.92 4.02 15.62
N ASP A 34 -10.83 3.53 16.46
CA ASP A 34 -11.91 4.31 17.10
C ASP A 34 -11.44 5.34 18.15
N GLN A 35 -10.11 5.52 18.29
CA GLN A 35 -9.44 6.47 19.19
C GLN A 35 -9.75 6.25 20.67
N SER A 36 -10.32 5.10 21.03
CA SER A 36 -10.37 4.67 22.42
C SER A 36 -9.08 3.90 22.72
N ASP A 37 -8.24 4.42 23.63
CA ASP A 37 -7.07 3.66 24.15
C ASP A 37 -7.51 2.47 25.04
N GLU A 38 -8.79 2.11 25.01
CA GLU A 38 -9.43 1.10 25.83
C GLU A 38 -9.39 -0.27 25.14
N LYS A 39 -9.61 -0.30 23.82
CA LYS A 39 -9.68 -1.51 23.00
C LYS A 39 -8.36 -1.80 22.28
N TYR A 40 -7.83 -3.00 22.50
CA TYR A 40 -6.64 -3.46 21.78
C TYR A 40 -6.53 -4.97 21.68
N VAL A 41 -5.65 -5.41 20.78
CA VAL A 41 -5.12 -6.78 20.73
C VAL A 41 -3.65 -6.76 21.15
N TYR A 42 -3.30 -7.55 22.17
CA TYR A 42 -1.92 -7.76 22.59
C TYR A 42 -1.45 -9.15 22.18
N PHE A 43 -0.33 -9.21 21.47
CA PHE A 43 0.33 -10.45 21.08
C PHE A 43 1.44 -10.82 22.07
N SER A 44 1.44 -12.09 22.47
CA SER A 44 2.39 -12.69 23.40
C SER A 44 3.84 -12.41 23.02
N LEU A 45 4.64 -12.01 24.01
CA LEU A 45 6.09 -11.86 23.91
C LEU A 45 6.84 -13.18 23.65
N TYR A 46 6.19 -14.33 23.71
CA TYR A 46 6.85 -15.63 23.53
C TYR A 46 6.86 -16.07 22.07
N ASP A 47 5.68 -16.14 21.44
CA ASP A 47 5.50 -16.78 20.14
C ASP A 47 4.86 -15.89 19.07
N GLY A 48 4.37 -14.69 19.42
CA GLY A 48 3.67 -13.78 18.51
C GLY A 48 2.37 -14.32 17.92
N ARG A 49 1.92 -15.51 18.35
CA ARG A 49 0.72 -16.18 17.82
C ARG A 49 -0.42 -16.26 18.80
N LYS A 50 -0.11 -16.24 20.10
CA LYS A 50 -1.11 -16.10 21.15
C LYS A 50 -1.43 -14.63 21.34
N CYS A 51 -2.71 -14.30 21.42
CA CYS A 51 -3.15 -12.94 21.69
C CYS A 51 -4.27 -12.91 22.71
N VAL A 52 -4.46 -11.73 23.30
CA VAL A 52 -5.62 -11.41 24.14
C VAL A 52 -6.20 -10.10 23.64
N THR A 53 -7.52 -9.98 23.69
CA THR A 53 -8.20 -8.70 23.49
C THR A 53 -8.36 -8.02 24.85
N ARG A 54 -8.28 -6.70 24.86
CA ARG A 54 -8.83 -5.89 25.95
C ARG A 54 -10.13 -5.28 25.47
N ASP A 55 -11.16 -5.46 26.29
CA ASP A 55 -12.55 -5.11 25.99
C ASP A 55 -13.16 -5.94 24.83
N PHE A 56 -14.43 -5.65 24.52
CA PHE A 56 -15.16 -6.20 23.40
C PHE A 56 -14.70 -5.52 22.11
N ILE A 57 -14.19 -6.35 21.20
CA ILE A 57 -13.87 -5.94 19.83
C ILE A 57 -15.08 -6.31 18.97
N SER A 58 -15.72 -5.30 18.41
CA SER A 58 -16.84 -5.47 17.49
C SER A 58 -16.35 -5.86 16.10
N ASP A 59 -17.25 -6.31 15.25
CA ASP A 59 -16.91 -6.77 13.91
C ASP A 59 -16.59 -5.62 12.94
N ASP A 60 -16.97 -4.40 13.29
CA ASP A 60 -16.65 -3.14 12.61
C ASP A 60 -15.37 -2.46 13.14
N ASP A 61 -14.80 -2.93 14.24
CA ASP A 61 -13.53 -2.41 14.77
C ASP A 61 -12.37 -2.82 13.85
N THR A 62 -11.52 -1.85 13.50
CA THR A 62 -10.36 -2.06 12.63
C THR A 62 -9.05 -1.60 13.26
N PHE A 63 -7.95 -2.22 12.83
CA PHE A 63 -6.60 -2.02 13.31
C PHE A 63 -5.69 -1.58 12.17
N GLU A 64 -4.85 -0.57 12.43
CA GLU A 64 -3.81 -0.17 11.48
C GLU A 64 -2.52 -0.95 11.75
N VAL A 65 -2.06 -1.69 10.74
CA VAL A 65 -0.79 -2.44 10.79
C VAL A 65 0.15 -1.93 9.70
N GLU A 66 1.35 -1.52 10.10
CA GLU A 66 2.43 -1.21 9.15
C GLU A 66 3.17 -2.50 8.77
N VAL A 67 3.13 -2.85 7.49
CA VAL A 67 3.78 -4.04 6.93
C VAL A 67 4.79 -3.63 5.87
N GLU A 68 5.89 -4.38 5.77
CA GLU A 68 6.84 -4.24 4.67
C GLU A 68 6.46 -5.21 3.54
N GLU A 69 6.19 -4.66 2.36
CA GLU A 69 5.83 -5.44 1.18
C GLU A 69 6.84 -5.21 0.07
N GLU A 70 7.16 -6.28 -0.65
CA GLU A 70 7.94 -6.19 -1.86
C GLU A 70 7.10 -5.53 -2.97
N ILE A 71 7.67 -4.55 -3.66
CA ILE A 71 7.00 -3.94 -4.79
C ILE A 71 7.05 -4.91 -5.96
N THR A 72 5.87 -5.33 -6.39
CA THR A 72 5.65 -6.02 -7.65
C THR A 72 4.74 -5.14 -8.53
N GLU A 73 4.57 -5.50 -9.80
CA GLU A 73 3.66 -4.75 -10.67
C GLU A 73 2.19 -4.84 -10.21
N GLU A 74 1.84 -5.85 -9.41
CA GLU A 74 0.50 -6.08 -8.85
C GLU A 74 0.29 -5.37 -7.52
N THR A 75 1.35 -4.96 -6.82
CA THR A 75 1.26 -4.33 -5.51
C THR A 75 0.54 -2.98 -5.63
N VAL A 76 -0.53 -2.78 -4.87
CA VAL A 76 -1.27 -1.50 -4.84
C VAL A 76 -0.46 -0.48 -4.05
N ILE A 77 0.02 0.57 -4.72
CA ILE A 77 0.88 1.57 -4.10
C ILE A 77 0.03 2.77 -3.66
N PRO A 78 0.13 3.21 -2.39
CA PRO A 78 -0.71 4.29 -1.86
C PRO A 78 -0.59 5.60 -2.64
N SER A 79 0.63 5.94 -3.08
CA SER A 79 0.88 7.19 -3.78
C SER A 79 2.15 7.10 -4.64
N VAL A 80 2.01 7.44 -5.92
CA VAL A 80 3.09 7.53 -6.90
C VAL A 80 3.01 8.82 -7.71
N VAL A 81 4.13 9.22 -8.29
CA VAL A 81 4.21 10.23 -9.37
C VAL A 81 4.54 9.52 -10.65
N VAL A 82 3.81 9.86 -11.70
CA VAL A 82 3.93 9.24 -13.01
C VAL A 82 4.34 10.27 -14.04
N VAL A 83 5.38 9.96 -14.80
CA VAL A 83 5.79 10.68 -16.00
C VAL A 83 5.31 9.91 -17.23
N ARG A 84 4.47 10.53 -18.04
CA ARG A 84 3.87 9.88 -19.22
C ARG A 84 3.64 10.84 -20.38
N THR A 85 3.64 10.32 -21.60
CA THR A 85 3.13 11.02 -22.78
C THR A 85 1.68 10.62 -23.04
N GLN A 86 0.82 11.60 -23.27
CA GLN A 86 -0.53 11.39 -23.78
C GLN A 86 -0.58 11.71 -25.28
N TYR A 87 -1.13 10.79 -26.06
CA TYR A 87 -1.35 10.96 -27.50
C TYR A 87 -2.83 11.17 -27.78
N PHE A 88 -3.15 12.21 -28.54
CA PHE A 88 -4.52 12.57 -28.90
C PHE A 88 -4.86 12.15 -30.34
N PRO A 89 -6.15 11.90 -30.66
CA PRO A 89 -6.58 11.49 -32.00
C PRO A 89 -6.25 12.50 -33.11
N ASN A 90 -6.07 13.77 -32.76
CA ASN A 90 -5.67 14.83 -33.70
C ASN A 90 -4.15 14.84 -34.00
N GLY A 91 -3.40 13.87 -33.48
CA GLY A 91 -1.95 13.73 -33.67
C GLY A 91 -1.10 14.58 -32.73
N SER A 92 -1.70 15.40 -31.85
CA SER A 92 -0.93 16.13 -30.84
C SER A 92 -0.52 15.21 -29.69
N GLN A 93 0.49 15.64 -28.94
CA GLN A 93 0.96 14.95 -27.74
C GLN A 93 1.26 15.93 -26.62
N SER A 94 1.12 15.47 -25.38
CA SER A 94 1.54 16.21 -24.18
C SER A 94 2.34 15.31 -23.25
N ILE A 95 3.38 15.87 -22.62
CA ILE A 95 4.12 15.20 -21.54
C ILE A 95 3.54 15.68 -20.22
N ASN A 96 3.09 14.74 -19.39
CA ASN A 96 2.41 15.02 -18.14
C ASN A 96 3.16 14.37 -16.98
N VAL A 97 3.24 15.10 -15.87
CA VAL A 97 3.65 14.59 -14.57
C VAL A 97 2.43 14.65 -13.66
N THR A 98 2.00 13.50 -13.12
CA THR A 98 0.74 13.42 -12.36
C THR A 98 0.88 12.53 -11.14
N LYS A 99 0.33 12.97 -10.00
CA LYS A 99 0.20 12.14 -8.80
C LYS A 99 -0.99 11.19 -8.95
N ILE A 100 -0.77 9.91 -8.68
CA ILE A 100 -1.82 8.89 -8.69
C ILE A 100 -1.73 8.09 -7.39
N ASN A 101 -2.90 7.79 -6.80
CA ASN A 101 -3.00 7.09 -5.52
C ASN A 101 -3.71 5.75 -5.71
N ASN A 102 -3.39 4.81 -4.82
CA ASN A 102 -4.08 3.53 -4.65
C ASN A 102 -4.23 2.75 -5.96
N LYS A 103 -3.12 2.59 -6.69
CA LYS A 103 -3.06 1.84 -7.94
C LYS A 103 -1.82 0.98 -8.00
N SER A 104 -1.93 -0.20 -8.62
CA SER A 104 -0.76 -0.99 -8.99
C SER A 104 -0.15 -0.50 -10.30
N ILE A 105 1.12 -0.84 -10.56
CA ILE A 105 1.80 -0.49 -11.82
C ILE A 105 1.07 -1.13 -13.00
N LYS A 106 0.63 -2.38 -12.86
CA LYS A 106 -0.12 -3.08 -13.90
C LYS A 106 -1.43 -2.38 -14.25
N GLU A 107 -2.19 -1.90 -13.25
CA GLU A 107 -3.41 -1.13 -13.49
C GLU A 107 -3.11 0.20 -14.20
N LEU A 108 -2.03 0.88 -13.81
CA LEU A 108 -1.62 2.16 -14.41
C LEU A 108 -1.27 1.98 -15.89
N VAL A 109 -0.32 1.08 -16.18
CA VAL A 109 0.22 0.87 -17.52
C VAL A 109 -0.79 0.16 -18.44
N GLY A 110 -1.67 -0.67 -17.87
CA GLY A 110 -2.69 -1.41 -18.62
C GLY A 110 -3.95 -0.61 -18.97
N SER A 111 -4.10 0.62 -18.48
CA SER A 111 -5.31 1.43 -18.70
C SER A 111 -5.07 2.62 -19.64
N ASN A 112 -6.00 2.81 -20.59
CA ASN A 112 -6.01 3.95 -21.50
C ASN A 112 -7.38 4.66 -21.45
N PRO A 113 -7.42 6.01 -21.57
CA PRO A 113 -8.67 6.75 -21.72
C PRO A 113 -9.37 6.43 -23.05
N ILE A 114 -10.68 6.71 -23.12
CA ILE A 114 -11.53 6.42 -24.29
C ILE A 114 -11.04 7.14 -25.58
N ASN A 115 -10.46 8.33 -25.45
CA ASN A 115 -10.09 9.20 -26.59
C ASN A 115 -8.62 9.66 -26.57
N SER A 116 -7.72 8.87 -25.98
CA SER A 116 -6.27 9.11 -26.02
C SER A 116 -5.54 7.85 -25.57
N SER A 117 -4.26 7.74 -25.86
CA SER A 117 -3.41 6.70 -25.27
C SER A 117 -2.32 7.30 -24.39
N PHE A 118 -1.90 6.55 -23.39
CA PHE A 118 -0.75 6.89 -22.55
C PHE A 118 0.43 5.98 -22.90
N LYS A 119 1.61 6.59 -23.02
CA LYS A 119 2.89 5.90 -22.89
C LYS A 119 3.52 6.34 -21.57
N TYR A 120 3.63 5.41 -20.64
CA TYR A 120 4.29 5.61 -19.36
C TYR A 120 5.79 5.49 -19.53
N HIS A 121 6.55 6.39 -18.92
CA HIS A 121 8.02 6.39 -19.00
C HIS A 121 8.64 6.06 -17.66
N GLU A 122 8.19 6.73 -16.59
CA GLU A 122 8.77 6.61 -15.26
C GLU A 122 7.68 6.68 -14.20
N ILE A 123 7.80 5.84 -13.17
CA ILE A 123 6.95 5.84 -11.98
C ILE A 123 7.85 5.96 -10.76
N TYR A 124 7.55 6.96 -9.93
CA TYR A 124 8.28 7.27 -8.71
C TYR A 124 7.37 7.07 -7.49
N LEU A 125 7.91 6.51 -6.42
CA LEU A 125 7.25 6.51 -5.13
C LEU A 125 7.13 7.94 -4.60
N MET A 126 6.06 8.25 -3.86
CA MET A 126 5.95 9.51 -3.13
C MET A 126 6.42 9.35 -1.69
N ASN A 127 7.34 10.22 -1.25
CA ASN A 127 7.82 10.29 0.13
C ASN A 127 7.16 11.48 0.85
N GLY A 128 5.97 11.25 1.40
CA GLY A 128 5.18 12.29 2.05
C GLY A 128 4.70 13.36 1.06
N LYS A 129 5.32 14.55 1.09
CA LYS A 129 5.02 15.66 0.16
C LYS A 129 6.04 15.77 -0.99
N GLY A 130 7.09 14.95 -1.01
CA GLY A 130 8.16 15.00 -2.00
C GLY A 130 8.19 13.80 -2.95
N LEU A 131 8.95 13.93 -4.03
CA LEU A 131 9.30 12.83 -4.92
C LEU A 131 10.27 11.87 -4.20
N GLY A 132 10.00 10.59 -4.28
CA GLY A 132 10.84 9.52 -3.75
C GLY A 132 11.58 8.77 -4.85
N ASP A 133 11.79 7.48 -4.62
CA ASP A 133 12.60 6.62 -5.48
C ASP A 133 11.92 6.28 -6.80
N LEU A 134 12.71 6.12 -7.86
CA LEU A 134 12.24 5.56 -9.13
C LEU A 134 12.02 4.06 -8.93
N ILE A 135 10.81 3.58 -9.23
CA ILE A 135 10.43 2.18 -9.00
C ILE A 135 10.13 1.42 -10.30
N TRP A 136 9.88 2.13 -11.39
CA TRP A 136 9.60 1.53 -12.69
C TRP A 136 9.99 2.49 -13.81
N LYS A 137 10.61 1.95 -14.86
CA LYS A 137 11.04 2.70 -16.04
C LYS A 137 10.91 1.86 -17.29
N ASP A 138 10.33 2.43 -18.35
CA ASP A 138 10.30 1.86 -19.70
C ASP A 138 9.98 0.34 -19.74
N VAL A 139 8.91 -0.07 -19.06
CA VAL A 139 8.43 -1.48 -18.93
C VAL A 139 9.14 -2.39 -17.94
N GLU A 140 10.09 -1.89 -17.15
CA GLU A 140 10.80 -2.69 -16.15
C GLU A 140 10.72 -2.08 -14.74
N LEU A 141 10.56 -2.93 -13.73
CA LEU A 141 10.75 -2.55 -12.34
C LEU A 141 12.23 -2.24 -12.08
N VAL A 142 12.49 -1.14 -11.39
CA VAL A 142 13.84 -0.75 -10.96
C VAL A 142 14.07 -1.34 -9.57
N VAL A 143 14.88 -2.40 -9.48
CA VAL A 143 15.02 -3.25 -8.29
C VAL A 143 16.02 -2.72 -7.27
#